data_AF-A0A679IZP3-F1
#
_entry.id   AF-A0A679IZP3-F1
#
_cell.length_a   1.000
_cell.length_b   1.000
_cell.length_c   1.000
_cell.angle_alpha   90.00
_cell.angle_beta   90.00
_cell.angle_gamma   90.00
#
_symmetry.space_group_name_H-M   'P 1'
#
loop_
_entity.id
_entity.type
_entity.pdbx_description
1 polymer ?
#
loop_
_entity_poly.entity_id
_entity_poly.type
_entity_poly.pdbx_seq_one_letter_code
_entity_poly.pdbx_strand_id
1 'polypeptide(L)'
;MYKVVISEWIARIPGLFWLQGADKLRRINPALIERKSRGWRTYKPRGKSGKVLGGIGTVRLPQAEDGYRLVTMSAGHNASSGAPVLVAPEVWEHHRLREGSVIVNGSARWRDMPQKWAALFPVVSDIPRGCLVLDKVDDVDGVEQGAPVQIHPFSIMEYWQDNVQLHDFVYATADSADSDFRCGISRFFEDYRHDRGREGSYLTSADIANPMWDALFANPEDMRFRKAAQLRLIERRVAEAARGEDVVDALLRMLSNVQEATVLKRLSEKSGIPWRRWSQGGSIAEEAGRLVDRAIETERQQALLYAAQFEFA
;
A
#
# COMPACT_ATOMS: atom_id res chain seq x y z
N MET A 1 -30.66 3.87 12.81
CA MET A 1 -29.50 4.01 13.71
C MET A 1 -28.44 3.05 13.20
N TYR A 2 -27.25 3.54 12.84
CA TYR A 2 -26.22 2.70 12.20
C TYR A 2 -25.18 2.30 13.26
N LYS A 3 -25.14 1.00 13.58
CA LYS A 3 -24.04 0.42 14.36
C LYS A 3 -22.76 0.49 13.53
N VAL A 4 -21.66 0.85 14.18
CA VAL A 4 -20.36 1.02 13.53
C VAL A 4 -19.30 0.34 14.36
N VAL A 5 -18.49 -0.51 13.73
CA VAL A 5 -17.41 -1.23 14.40
C VAL A 5 -16.12 -0.42 14.32
N ILE A 6 -15.37 -0.40 15.42
CA ILE A 6 -14.05 0.18 15.57
C ILE A 6 -13.01 -0.87 15.18
N SER A 7 -12.02 -0.44 14.39
CA SER A 7 -10.80 -1.21 14.12
C SER A 7 -9.58 -0.34 14.31
N GLU A 8 -8.59 -0.85 15.03
CA GLU A 8 -7.25 -0.27 15.14
C GLU A 8 -6.48 -0.32 13.81
N TRP A 9 -7.01 -1.05 12.81
CA TRP A 9 -6.51 -1.07 11.45
C TRP A 9 -7.14 0.03 10.61
N ILE A 10 -6.31 0.79 9.91
CA ILE A 10 -6.68 1.98 9.16
C ILE A 10 -6.40 1.76 7.69
N ALA A 11 -7.35 2.15 6.84
CA ALA A 11 -7.13 2.14 5.39
C ALA A 11 -5.82 2.86 5.04
N ARG A 12 -5.02 2.27 4.14
CA ARG A 12 -3.72 2.82 3.73
C ARG A 12 -3.79 4.24 3.15
N ILE A 13 -4.94 4.59 2.58
CA ILE A 13 -5.37 5.92 2.14
C ILE A 13 -6.86 5.95 2.45
N PRO A 14 -7.27 6.57 3.57
CA PRO A 14 -8.68 6.69 3.91
C PRO A 14 -9.45 7.37 2.78
N GLY A 15 -10.58 6.78 2.37
CA GLY A 15 -11.40 7.27 1.26
C GLY A 15 -11.08 6.68 -0.12
N LEU A 16 -9.87 6.11 -0.34
CA LEU A 16 -9.50 5.55 -1.65
C LEU A 16 -10.43 4.43 -2.12
N PHE A 17 -10.95 3.63 -1.19
CA PHE A 17 -11.92 2.58 -1.49
C PHE A 17 -13.17 3.12 -2.22
N TRP A 18 -13.57 4.36 -1.97
CA TRP A 18 -14.81 4.92 -2.49
C TRP A 18 -14.65 5.66 -3.81
N LEU A 19 -13.42 5.86 -4.31
CA LEU A 19 -13.22 6.47 -5.62
C LEU A 19 -13.69 5.55 -6.75
N GLN A 20 -14.36 6.13 -7.75
CA GLN A 20 -14.87 5.39 -8.91
C GLN A 20 -13.75 4.69 -9.70
N GLY A 21 -12.59 5.34 -9.83
CA GLY A 21 -11.40 4.75 -10.47
C GLY A 21 -10.84 3.55 -9.68
N ALA A 22 -10.88 3.62 -8.35
CA ALA A 22 -10.42 2.55 -7.48
C ALA A 22 -11.30 1.29 -7.57
N ASP A 23 -12.61 1.46 -7.79
CA ASP A 23 -13.50 0.31 -8.00
C ASP A 23 -13.10 -0.52 -9.23
N LYS A 24 -12.71 0.15 -10.32
CA LYS A 24 -12.23 -0.54 -11.54
C LYS A 24 -10.97 -1.35 -11.25
N LEU A 25 -10.03 -0.80 -10.48
CA LEU A 25 -8.78 -1.50 -10.10
C LEU A 25 -9.04 -2.70 -9.19
N ARG A 26 -10.11 -2.67 -8.39
CA ARG A 26 -10.52 -3.82 -7.57
C ARG A 26 -11.17 -4.94 -8.39
N ARG A 27 -11.69 -4.67 -9.60
CA ARG A 27 -12.29 -5.71 -10.44
C ARG A 27 -11.17 -6.60 -10.99
N ILE A 28 -11.23 -7.89 -10.67
CA ILE A 28 -10.14 -8.82 -10.95
C ILE A 28 -10.26 -9.33 -12.39
N ASN A 29 -9.18 -9.22 -13.16
CA ASN A 29 -8.95 -10.08 -14.30
C ASN A 29 -8.61 -11.50 -13.80
N PRO A 30 -9.39 -12.55 -14.14
CA PRO A 30 -9.12 -13.93 -13.73
C PRO A 30 -7.67 -14.41 -14.00
N ALA A 31 -6.99 -13.86 -15.02
CA ALA A 31 -5.60 -14.17 -15.34
C ALA A 31 -4.58 -13.77 -14.25
N LEU A 32 -4.98 -12.91 -13.31
CA LEU A 32 -4.17 -12.46 -12.18
C LEU A 32 -4.38 -13.31 -10.92
N ILE A 33 -5.26 -14.31 -10.96
CA ILE A 33 -5.37 -15.31 -9.90
C ILE A 33 -4.18 -16.26 -10.01
N GLU A 34 -3.38 -16.34 -8.95
CA GLU A 34 -2.20 -17.21 -8.85
C GLU A 34 -2.58 -18.59 -8.30
N ARG A 35 -3.45 -18.62 -7.28
CA ARG A 35 -3.96 -19.85 -6.68
C ARG A 35 -5.38 -19.63 -6.18
N LYS A 36 -6.23 -20.64 -6.34
CA LYS A 36 -7.57 -20.71 -5.74
C LYS A 36 -7.64 -21.97 -4.88
N SER A 37 -7.86 -21.81 -3.58
CA SER A 37 -8.19 -22.90 -2.66
C SER A 37 -9.64 -22.79 -2.20
N ARG A 38 -10.12 -23.74 -1.37
CA ARG A 38 -11.50 -23.72 -0.84
C ARG A 38 -11.84 -22.44 -0.04
N GLY A 39 -10.83 -21.75 0.51
CA GLY A 39 -11.03 -20.53 1.31
C GLY A 39 -10.25 -19.29 0.83
N TRP A 40 -9.24 -19.45 -0.04
CA TRP A 40 -8.33 -18.36 -0.39
C TRP A 40 -8.16 -18.18 -1.89
N ARG A 41 -8.07 -16.90 -2.30
CA ARG A 41 -7.58 -16.52 -3.61
C ARG A 41 -6.28 -15.77 -3.42
N THR A 42 -5.19 -16.38 -3.85
CA THR A 42 -3.90 -15.69 -3.96
C THR A 42 -3.82 -15.10 -5.35
N TYR A 43 -3.44 -13.82 -5.43
CA TYR A 43 -3.22 -13.13 -6.69
C TYR A 43 -1.72 -12.99 -6.95
N LYS A 44 -1.38 -12.96 -8.24
CA LYS A 44 -0.03 -12.59 -8.70
C LYS A 44 0.32 -11.18 -8.17
N PRO A 45 1.61 -10.81 -8.07
CA PRO A 45 2.06 -9.50 -7.59
C PRO A 45 1.27 -8.32 -8.18
N ARG A 46 1.21 -8.20 -9.51
CA ARG A 46 0.43 -7.14 -10.20
C ARG A 46 -1.06 -7.14 -9.81
N GLY A 47 -1.66 -8.31 -9.58
CA GLY A 47 -3.05 -8.44 -9.15
C GLY A 47 -3.28 -7.96 -7.71
N LYS A 48 -2.34 -8.24 -6.80
CA LYS A 48 -2.35 -7.66 -5.45
C LYS A 48 -2.11 -6.16 -5.49
N SER A 49 -1.18 -5.68 -6.31
CA SER A 49 -0.95 -4.25 -6.56
C SER A 49 -2.21 -3.54 -7.04
N GLY A 50 -2.95 -4.10 -8.00
CA GLY A 50 -4.23 -3.55 -8.45
C GLY A 50 -5.28 -3.44 -7.34
N LYS A 51 -5.39 -4.47 -6.48
CA LYS A 51 -6.28 -4.42 -5.31
C LYS A 51 -5.89 -3.32 -4.34
N VAL A 52 -4.59 -3.17 -4.07
CA VAL A 52 -4.09 -2.23 -3.08
C VAL A 52 -4.19 -0.78 -3.57
N LEU A 53 -3.93 -0.55 -4.85
CA LEU A 53 -4.21 0.72 -5.53
C LEU A 53 -5.71 1.00 -5.66
N GLY A 54 -6.53 -0.05 -5.68
CA GLY A 54 -7.97 0.04 -5.55
C GLY A 54 -8.47 0.30 -4.12
N GLY A 55 -7.62 0.65 -3.16
CA GLY A 55 -8.04 1.01 -1.80
C GLY A 55 -8.22 -0.18 -0.85
N ILE A 56 -7.85 -1.40 -1.23
CA ILE A 56 -7.63 -2.50 -0.28
C ILE A 56 -6.29 -2.29 0.41
N GLY A 57 -6.20 -2.58 1.70
CA GLY A 57 -4.94 -2.40 2.43
C GLY A 57 -5.16 -1.62 3.71
N THR A 58 -4.66 -2.15 4.80
CA THR A 58 -4.74 -1.53 6.12
C THR A 58 -3.40 -1.55 6.83
N VAL A 59 -3.17 -0.52 7.65
CA VAL A 59 -2.04 -0.41 8.57
C VAL A 59 -2.55 -0.17 9.99
N ARG A 60 -1.81 -0.65 10.99
CA ARG A 60 -2.03 -0.29 12.38
C ARG A 60 -0.92 0.65 12.81
N LEU A 61 -1.31 1.80 13.36
CA LEU A 61 -0.40 2.85 13.80
C LEU A 61 -0.25 2.81 15.32
N PRO A 62 0.90 3.23 15.87
CA PRO A 62 1.04 3.41 17.31
C PRO A 62 0.10 4.50 17.80
N GLN A 63 -0.29 4.44 19.08
CA GLN A 63 -0.92 5.58 19.74
C GLN A 63 0.06 6.76 19.77
N ALA A 64 -0.46 7.97 19.68
CA ALA A 64 0.37 9.16 19.83
C ALA A 64 0.79 9.38 21.30
N GLU A 65 1.80 10.22 21.52
CA GLU A 65 2.31 10.56 22.86
C GLU A 65 1.24 11.20 23.76
N ASP A 66 0.29 11.93 23.15
CA ASP A 66 -0.86 12.53 23.82
C ASP A 66 -2.01 11.53 24.06
N GLY A 67 -1.77 10.22 23.87
CA GLY A 67 -2.74 9.15 24.09
C GLY A 67 -3.78 8.98 22.98
N TYR A 68 -3.85 9.93 22.04
CA TYR A 68 -4.79 9.85 20.92
C TYR A 68 -4.52 8.65 20.01
N ARG A 69 -5.60 8.06 19.51
CA ARG A 69 -5.55 6.92 18.58
C ARG A 69 -6.26 7.28 17.29
N LEU A 70 -5.58 7.07 16.16
CA LEU A 70 -6.24 7.03 14.87
C LEU A 70 -6.72 5.61 14.63
N VAL A 71 -8.01 5.44 14.36
CA VAL A 71 -8.67 4.15 14.13
C VAL A 71 -9.61 4.27 12.93
N THR A 72 -10.25 3.17 12.56
CA THR A 72 -11.32 3.14 11.58
C THR A 72 -12.66 2.88 12.23
N MET A 73 -13.70 3.57 11.78
CA MET A 73 -15.09 3.18 12.01
C MET A 73 -15.72 2.68 10.71
N SER A 74 -16.34 1.51 10.73
CA SER A 74 -16.95 0.89 9.56
C SER A 74 -18.32 0.33 9.88
N ALA A 75 -19.33 0.63 9.06
CA ALA A 75 -20.64 -0.02 9.16
C ALA A 75 -20.64 -1.41 8.50
N GLY A 76 -19.69 -1.67 7.59
CA GLY A 76 -19.61 -2.90 6.79
C GLY A 76 -18.62 -3.93 7.32
N HIS A 77 -18.11 -3.75 8.54
CA HIS A 77 -17.10 -4.64 9.13
C HIS A 77 -15.85 -4.81 8.25
N ASN A 78 -15.48 -3.77 7.50
CA ASN A 78 -14.29 -3.77 6.65
C ASN A 78 -13.49 -2.49 6.90
N ALA A 79 -12.26 -2.67 7.41
CA ALA A 79 -11.40 -1.57 7.78
C ALA A 79 -10.85 -0.79 6.57
N SER A 80 -10.74 -1.40 5.38
CA SER A 80 -10.29 -0.69 4.17
C SER A 80 -11.33 0.28 3.62
N SER A 81 -12.61 0.08 3.91
CA SER A 81 -13.71 0.94 3.45
C SER A 81 -14.22 1.90 4.53
N GLY A 82 -13.74 1.81 5.77
CA GLY A 82 -14.23 2.64 6.86
C GLY A 82 -13.68 4.08 6.83
N ALA A 83 -14.27 4.92 7.68
CA ALA A 83 -13.86 6.30 7.87
C ALA A 83 -12.75 6.39 8.93
N PRO A 84 -11.73 7.23 8.74
CA PRO A 84 -10.70 7.45 9.75
C PRO A 84 -11.27 8.26 10.91
N VAL A 85 -11.01 7.84 12.13
CA VAL A 85 -11.54 8.45 13.36
C VAL A 85 -10.41 8.65 14.35
N LEU A 86 -10.30 9.88 14.87
CA LEU A 86 -9.35 10.24 15.91
C LEU A 86 -10.07 10.21 17.27
N VAL A 87 -9.66 9.29 18.13
CA VAL A 87 -10.29 9.02 19.42
C VAL A 87 -9.39 9.54 20.54
N ALA A 88 -9.96 10.36 21.42
CA ALA A 88 -9.29 10.86 22.60
C ALA A 88 -9.08 9.75 23.65
N PRO A 89 -8.00 9.79 24.44
CA PRO A 89 -7.70 8.76 25.43
C PRO A 89 -8.84 8.59 26.44
N GLU A 90 -9.48 9.67 26.88
CA GLU A 90 -10.57 9.64 27.85
C GLU A 90 -11.78 8.85 27.32
N VAL A 91 -12.10 9.01 26.03
CA VAL A 91 -13.18 8.26 25.37
C VAL A 91 -12.81 6.79 25.24
N TRP A 92 -11.58 6.51 24.82
CA TRP A 92 -11.07 5.15 24.66
C TRP A 92 -11.11 4.36 25.97
N GLU A 93 -10.65 4.98 27.05
CA GLU A 93 -10.57 4.36 28.37
C GLU A 93 -11.94 4.22 29.02
N HIS A 94 -12.76 5.28 29.03
CA HIS A 94 -14.08 5.27 29.66
C HIS A 94 -14.97 4.16 29.09
N HIS A 95 -15.02 4.06 27.76
CA HIS A 95 -15.84 3.08 27.05
C HIS A 95 -15.15 1.73 26.83
N ARG A 96 -13.91 1.57 27.30
CA ARG A 96 -13.08 0.37 27.13
C ARG A 96 -13.04 -0.08 25.67
N LEU A 97 -12.81 0.88 24.78
CA LEU A 97 -12.75 0.63 23.35
C LEU A 97 -11.54 -0.26 23.03
N ARG A 98 -11.71 -1.12 22.02
CA ARG A 98 -10.70 -2.03 21.49
C ARG A 98 -11.08 -2.45 20.07
N GLU A 99 -10.17 -3.13 19.39
CA GLU A 99 -10.49 -3.83 18.11
C GLU A 99 -11.81 -4.61 18.24
N GLY A 100 -12.74 -4.36 17.32
CA GLY A 100 -14.05 -5.03 17.30
C GLY A 100 -15.09 -4.46 18.27
N SER A 101 -14.82 -3.35 18.98
CA SER A 101 -15.85 -2.62 19.70
C SER A 101 -16.88 -2.02 18.74
N VAL A 102 -18.16 -2.12 19.06
CA VAL A 102 -19.25 -1.58 18.24
C VAL A 102 -19.92 -0.44 18.98
N ILE A 103 -19.86 0.76 18.41
CA ILE A 103 -20.62 1.90 18.90
C ILE A 103 -22.05 1.75 18.38
N VAL A 104 -23.01 1.67 19.29
CA VAL A 104 -24.44 1.50 18.96
C VAL A 104 -25.07 2.81 18.53
N ASN A 105 -24.75 3.88 19.26
CA ASN A 105 -25.14 5.24 18.93
C ASN A 105 -24.00 6.20 19.30
N GLY A 106 -23.87 7.29 18.55
CA GLY A 106 -22.88 8.31 18.87
C GLY A 106 -22.83 9.42 17.84
N SER A 107 -22.18 10.51 18.21
CA SER A 107 -21.91 11.65 17.35
C SER A 107 -20.41 11.87 17.21
N ALA A 108 -19.97 12.24 16.02
CA ALA A 108 -18.58 12.60 15.79
C ALA A 108 -18.52 13.85 14.93
N ARG A 109 -17.51 14.69 15.15
CA ARG A 109 -17.29 15.90 14.34
C ARG A 109 -16.28 15.61 13.25
N TRP A 110 -16.57 16.04 12.03
CA TRP A 110 -15.58 16.03 10.94
C TRP A 110 -14.64 17.22 11.08
N ARG A 111 -13.33 16.99 10.97
CA ARG A 111 -12.31 18.04 10.88
C ARG A 111 -11.17 17.63 9.97
N ASP A 112 -10.31 18.58 9.65
CA ASP A 112 -9.02 18.28 9.02
C ASP A 112 -8.17 17.39 9.94
N MET A 113 -7.59 16.36 9.35
CA MET A 113 -6.72 15.43 10.06
C MET A 113 -5.45 16.17 10.50
N PRO A 114 -5.07 16.11 11.79
CA PRO A 114 -3.85 16.78 12.25
C PRO A 114 -2.62 16.34 11.45
N GLN A 115 -1.71 17.28 11.16
CA GLN A 115 -0.58 17.06 10.26
C GLN A 115 0.26 15.82 10.64
N LYS A 116 0.46 15.57 11.93
CA LYS A 116 1.18 14.39 12.45
C LYS A 116 0.62 13.06 11.93
N TRP A 117 -0.70 12.97 11.82
CA TRP A 117 -1.39 11.79 11.28
C TRP A 117 -1.46 11.85 9.76
N ALA A 118 -1.79 13.03 9.23
CA ALA A 118 -1.99 13.21 7.81
C ALA A 118 -0.71 12.90 7.00
N ALA A 119 0.48 13.21 7.53
CA ALA A 119 1.78 12.95 6.90
C ALA A 119 2.07 11.45 6.67
N LEU A 120 1.41 10.56 7.42
CA LEU A 120 1.57 9.11 7.30
C LEU A 120 0.91 8.55 6.04
N PHE A 121 -0.02 9.29 5.44
CA PHE A 121 -0.78 8.87 4.26
C PHE A 121 -0.34 9.63 3.00
N PRO A 122 -0.25 8.96 1.83
CA PRO A 122 -0.08 9.63 0.55
C PRO A 122 -1.19 10.66 0.26
N VAL A 123 -0.84 11.75 -0.41
CA VAL A 123 -1.82 12.70 -0.94
C VAL A 123 -2.36 12.16 -2.27
N VAL A 124 -3.68 12.13 -2.41
CA VAL A 124 -4.37 11.71 -3.62
C VAL A 124 -5.47 12.71 -3.93
N SER A 125 -5.58 13.11 -5.19
CA SER A 125 -6.63 14.01 -5.68
C SER A 125 -8.02 13.46 -5.33
N ASP A 126 -8.95 14.38 -5.05
CA ASP A 126 -10.36 14.08 -4.76
C ASP A 126 -10.62 13.26 -3.47
N ILE A 127 -9.59 13.07 -2.63
CA ILE A 127 -9.73 12.47 -1.30
C ILE A 127 -9.48 13.55 -0.23
N PRO A 128 -10.47 13.88 0.61
CA PRO A 128 -10.29 14.88 1.66
C PRO A 128 -9.35 14.36 2.75
N ARG A 129 -8.45 15.21 3.25
CA ARG A 129 -7.55 14.90 4.36
C ARG A 129 -8.21 15.19 5.72
N GLY A 130 -9.38 14.61 5.93
CA GLY A 130 -10.14 14.78 7.17
C GLY A 130 -10.32 13.48 7.95
N CYS A 131 -10.74 13.61 9.19
CA CYS A 131 -11.17 12.51 10.03
C CYS A 131 -12.37 12.91 10.89
N LEU A 132 -13.10 11.90 11.35
CA LEU A 132 -14.05 12.06 12.43
C LEU A 132 -13.30 12.18 13.76
N VAL A 133 -13.92 12.84 14.74
CA VAL A 133 -13.34 13.06 16.07
C VAL A 133 -14.32 12.62 17.12
N LEU A 134 -13.83 11.75 18.01
CA LEU A 134 -14.49 11.36 19.24
C LEU A 134 -13.64 11.87 20.41
N ASP A 135 -13.97 13.07 20.89
CA ASP A 135 -13.22 13.75 21.95
C ASP A 135 -14.02 14.02 23.23
N LYS A 136 -15.27 13.56 23.29
CA LYS A 136 -16.11 13.62 24.49
C LYS A 136 -16.69 12.25 24.80
N VAL A 137 -16.72 11.92 26.08
CA VAL A 137 -17.27 10.63 26.56
C VAL A 137 -18.77 10.53 26.24
N ASP A 138 -19.50 11.64 26.40
CA ASP A 138 -20.95 11.71 26.20
C ASP A 138 -21.36 11.63 24.72
N ASP A 139 -20.41 11.69 23.79
CA ASP A 139 -20.67 11.55 22.35
C ASP A 139 -20.84 10.08 21.94
N VAL A 140 -20.65 9.12 22.86
CA VAL A 140 -20.72 7.68 22.60
C VAL A 140 -21.74 7.04 23.55
N ASP A 141 -22.78 6.46 22.97
CA ASP A 141 -23.88 5.81 23.66
C ASP A 141 -23.91 4.31 23.33
N GLY A 142 -23.50 3.51 24.31
CA GLY A 142 -23.55 2.06 24.23
C GLY A 142 -22.43 1.46 23.37
N VAL A 143 -21.71 0.50 23.97
CA VAL A 143 -20.63 -0.21 23.32
C VAL A 143 -20.84 -1.72 23.47
N GLU A 144 -20.97 -2.40 22.33
CA GLU A 144 -20.90 -3.86 22.25
C GLU A 144 -19.47 -4.29 21.91
N GLN A 145 -19.12 -5.56 22.15
CA GLN A 145 -17.74 -6.04 22.04
C GLN A 145 -17.65 -7.31 21.20
N GLY A 146 -16.47 -7.51 20.58
CA GLY A 146 -16.14 -8.76 19.91
C GLY A 146 -16.77 -8.93 18.53
N ALA A 147 -17.08 -7.83 17.84
CA ALA A 147 -17.51 -7.92 16.45
C ALA A 147 -16.32 -8.21 15.53
N PRO A 148 -16.46 -9.11 14.54
CA PRO A 148 -15.43 -9.36 13.56
C PRO A 148 -15.21 -8.13 12.68
N VAL A 149 -13.96 -7.86 12.33
CA VAL A 149 -13.59 -6.86 11.33
C VAL A 149 -12.67 -7.48 10.30
N GLN A 150 -13.06 -7.38 9.04
CA GLN A 150 -12.20 -7.72 7.93
C GLN A 150 -11.11 -6.65 7.78
N ILE A 151 -9.87 -7.09 7.93
CA ILE A 151 -8.67 -6.25 7.77
C ILE A 151 -7.85 -6.74 6.57
N HIS A 152 -7.03 -5.83 6.03
CA HIS A 152 -6.19 -6.11 4.88
C HIS A 152 -4.72 -5.70 5.11
N PRO A 153 -4.00 -6.26 6.10
CA PRO A 153 -2.61 -5.91 6.35
C PRO A 153 -1.79 -5.97 5.06
N PHE A 154 -1.10 -4.88 4.74
CA PHE A 154 -0.36 -4.77 3.48
C PHE A 154 1.10 -4.35 3.68
N SER A 155 1.92 -4.71 2.72
CA SER A 155 3.29 -4.22 2.57
C SER A 155 3.62 -4.01 1.09
N ILE A 156 4.81 -3.48 0.83
CA ILE A 156 5.45 -3.49 -0.49
C ILE A 156 6.59 -4.49 -0.40
N MET A 157 6.63 -5.44 -1.32
CA MET A 157 7.72 -6.41 -1.42
C MET A 157 8.67 -5.96 -2.52
N GLU A 158 9.95 -5.82 -2.18
CA GLU A 158 11.06 -5.77 -3.12
C GLU A 158 11.54 -7.20 -3.36
N TYR A 159 11.66 -7.63 -4.61
CA TYR A 159 12.06 -9.00 -4.94
C TYR A 159 12.74 -9.08 -6.31
N TRP A 160 13.41 -10.20 -6.58
CA TRP A 160 14.06 -10.44 -7.87
C TRP A 160 13.26 -11.45 -8.69
N GLN A 161 13.10 -11.16 -9.98
CA GLN A 161 12.50 -12.09 -10.94
C GLN A 161 13.22 -11.94 -12.28
N ASP A 162 13.79 -13.03 -12.79
CA ASP A 162 14.51 -13.05 -14.08
C ASP A 162 15.57 -11.92 -14.18
N ASN A 163 16.37 -11.74 -13.11
CA ASN A 163 17.35 -10.65 -12.91
C ASN A 163 16.78 -9.22 -12.84
N VAL A 164 15.47 -9.04 -12.84
CA VAL A 164 14.83 -7.75 -12.65
C VAL A 164 14.47 -7.57 -11.18
N GLN A 165 14.92 -6.47 -10.57
CA GLN A 165 14.39 -6.06 -9.27
C GLN A 165 13.03 -5.41 -9.46
N LEU A 166 12.01 -5.95 -8.80
CA LEU A 166 10.64 -5.48 -8.88
C LEU A 166 10.12 -5.11 -7.50
N HIS A 167 9.13 -4.22 -7.51
CA HIS A 167 8.34 -3.85 -6.34
C HIS A 167 6.88 -4.11 -6.66
N ASP A 168 6.16 -4.69 -5.70
CA ASP A 168 4.72 -4.90 -5.79
C ASP A 168 4.07 -4.84 -4.41
N PHE A 169 2.82 -4.41 -4.35
CA PHE A 169 2.07 -4.49 -3.10
C PHE A 169 1.67 -5.94 -2.82
N VAL A 170 1.73 -6.30 -1.55
CA VAL A 170 1.28 -7.58 -1.02
C VAL A 170 0.30 -7.29 0.10
N TYR A 171 -0.81 -8.03 0.15
CA TYR A 171 -1.74 -7.97 1.27
C TYR A 171 -2.28 -9.37 1.60
N ALA A 172 -2.65 -9.53 2.87
CA ALA A 172 -3.46 -10.65 3.38
C ALA A 172 -4.85 -10.14 3.73
N THR A 173 -5.88 -10.98 3.61
CA THR A 173 -7.19 -10.71 4.24
C THR A 173 -7.20 -11.46 5.57
N ALA A 174 -7.67 -10.85 6.64
CA ALA A 174 -7.87 -11.53 7.92
C ALA A 174 -9.15 -11.04 8.61
N ASP A 175 -9.67 -11.84 9.53
CA ASP A 175 -10.74 -11.46 10.45
C ASP A 175 -10.11 -11.17 11.81
N SER A 176 -10.28 -9.95 12.33
CA SER A 176 -9.69 -9.54 13.61
C SER A 176 -10.31 -10.22 14.83
N ALA A 177 -11.45 -10.91 14.69
CA ALA A 177 -12.02 -11.73 15.77
C ALA A 177 -11.33 -13.08 15.97
N ASP A 178 -10.57 -13.57 14.98
CA ASP A 178 -9.78 -14.79 15.14
C ASP A 178 -8.57 -14.52 16.02
N SER A 179 -8.48 -15.16 17.19
CA SER A 179 -7.35 -14.94 18.13
C SER A 179 -5.96 -15.19 17.53
N ASP A 180 -5.84 -16.01 16.48
CA ASP A 180 -4.56 -16.35 15.83
C ASP A 180 -4.34 -15.57 14.51
N PHE A 181 -5.18 -14.56 14.23
CA PHE A 181 -5.14 -13.83 12.95
C PHE A 181 -3.74 -13.28 12.63
N ARG A 182 -3.01 -12.79 13.65
CA ARG A 182 -1.64 -12.27 13.52
C ARG A 182 -0.66 -13.33 13.05
N CYS A 183 -0.66 -14.52 13.64
CA CYS A 183 0.21 -15.62 13.23
C CYS A 183 -0.13 -16.06 11.80
N GLY A 184 -1.42 -16.11 11.45
CA GLY A 184 -1.88 -16.39 10.09
C GLY A 184 -1.35 -15.38 9.08
N ILE A 185 -1.36 -14.08 9.42
CA ILE A 185 -0.80 -13.03 8.58
C ILE A 185 0.73 -13.18 8.48
N SER A 186 1.45 -13.29 9.60
CA SER A 186 2.91 -13.43 9.58
C SER A 186 3.35 -14.63 8.74
N ARG A 187 2.71 -15.79 8.90
CA ARG A 187 2.97 -16.99 8.08
C ARG A 187 2.69 -16.72 6.61
N PHE A 188 1.58 -16.05 6.28
CA PHE A 188 1.30 -15.70 4.90
C PHE A 188 2.41 -14.84 4.27
N PHE A 189 2.88 -13.79 4.96
CA PHE A 189 3.93 -12.92 4.44
C PHE A 189 5.27 -13.65 4.35
N GLU A 190 5.59 -14.53 5.30
CA GLU A 190 6.78 -15.37 5.27
C GLU A 190 6.76 -16.35 4.07
N ASP A 191 5.66 -17.08 3.90
CA ASP A 191 5.50 -18.00 2.78
C ASP A 191 5.55 -17.25 1.43
N TYR A 192 4.92 -16.07 1.36
CA TYR A 192 4.80 -15.32 0.11
C TYR A 192 6.14 -14.76 -0.38
N ARG A 193 7.07 -14.39 0.52
CA ARG A 193 8.37 -13.84 0.09
C ARG A 193 9.30 -14.88 -0.53
N HIS A 194 9.12 -16.16 -0.19
CA HIS A 194 9.89 -17.27 -0.75
C HIS A 194 9.16 -17.99 -1.90
N ASP A 195 7.85 -17.80 -2.03
CA ASP A 195 7.04 -18.44 -3.05
C ASP A 195 7.58 -18.14 -4.46
N ARG A 196 7.73 -19.20 -5.27
CA ARG A 196 8.26 -19.13 -6.65
C ARG A 196 9.64 -18.48 -6.79
N GLY A 197 10.49 -18.60 -5.76
CA GLY A 197 11.90 -18.17 -5.82
C GLY A 197 12.09 -16.66 -5.80
N ARG A 198 11.13 -15.91 -5.25
CA ARG A 198 11.17 -14.45 -5.19
C ARG A 198 12.23 -13.91 -4.23
N GLU A 199 12.55 -14.65 -3.16
CA GLU A 199 13.47 -14.25 -2.09
C GLU A 199 13.32 -12.76 -1.71
N GLY A 200 12.08 -12.37 -1.42
CA GLY A 200 11.68 -10.97 -1.26
C GLY A 200 11.99 -10.37 0.11
N SER A 201 12.13 -9.05 0.15
CA SER A 201 12.21 -8.23 1.36
C SER A 201 11.04 -7.25 1.43
N TYR A 202 10.47 -7.05 2.61
CA TYR A 202 9.35 -6.13 2.80
C TYR A 202 9.85 -4.73 3.14
N LEU A 203 9.28 -3.71 2.50
CA LEU A 203 9.67 -2.32 2.77
C LEU A 203 9.07 -1.80 4.07
N THR A 204 7.84 -2.20 4.42
CA THR A 204 7.14 -1.72 5.63
C THR A 204 6.42 -2.88 6.34
N SER A 205 6.26 -2.78 7.66
CA SER A 205 5.30 -3.62 8.39
C SER A 205 3.90 -3.05 8.28
N ALA A 206 2.88 -3.90 8.17
CA ALA A 206 1.49 -3.47 8.21
C ALA A 206 1.07 -3.05 9.62
N ASP A 207 1.60 -3.70 10.65
CA ASP A 207 1.47 -3.24 12.03
C ASP A 207 2.75 -2.48 12.40
N ILE A 208 2.67 -1.15 12.40
CA ILE A 208 3.78 -0.27 12.72
C ILE A 208 3.94 -0.16 14.24
N ALA A 209 2.84 -0.33 14.99
CA ALA A 209 2.87 -0.32 16.46
C ALA A 209 3.54 -1.59 17.02
N ASN A 210 3.29 -2.73 16.40
CA ASN A 210 3.84 -4.03 16.79
C ASN A 210 4.17 -4.86 15.53
N PRO A 211 5.38 -4.68 14.95
CA PRO A 211 5.77 -5.34 13.70
C PRO A 211 5.59 -6.86 13.70
N MET A 212 5.09 -7.38 12.57
CA MET A 212 4.79 -8.80 12.37
C MET A 212 5.85 -9.53 11.53
N TRP A 213 6.75 -8.78 10.90
CA TRP A 213 7.87 -9.24 10.08
C TRP A 213 8.93 -8.14 10.00
N ASP A 214 10.13 -8.53 9.58
CA ASP A 214 11.23 -7.59 9.35
C ASP A 214 10.94 -6.72 8.12
N ALA A 215 11.07 -5.41 8.32
CA ALA A 215 10.85 -4.41 7.28
C ALA A 215 12.04 -3.46 7.17
N LEU A 216 12.37 -3.06 5.94
CA LEU A 216 13.51 -2.16 5.68
C LEU A 216 13.30 -0.74 6.22
N PHE A 217 12.05 -0.31 6.37
CA PHE A 217 11.69 1.01 6.85
C PHE A 217 10.72 0.90 8.04
N ALA A 218 11.05 1.61 9.12
CA ALA A 218 10.22 1.68 10.30
C ALA A 218 8.98 2.57 10.11
N ASN A 219 9.06 3.57 9.22
CA ASN A 219 7.96 4.50 8.95
C ASN A 219 7.65 4.60 7.44
N PRO A 220 6.37 4.73 7.05
CA PRO A 220 5.99 4.86 5.63
C PRO A 220 6.45 6.15 4.93
N GLU A 221 6.71 7.22 5.68
CA GLU A 221 7.10 8.51 5.11
C GLU A 221 8.51 8.49 4.52
N ASP A 222 9.48 7.97 5.28
CA ASP A 222 10.85 7.74 4.85
C ASP A 222 10.91 6.77 3.67
N MET A 223 10.12 5.68 3.74
CA MET A 223 10.00 4.74 2.62
C MET A 223 9.52 5.45 1.34
N ARG A 224 8.47 6.29 1.42
CA ARG A 224 7.98 7.05 0.27
C ARG A 224 9.00 8.02 -0.28
N PHE A 225 9.76 8.68 0.59
CA PHE A 225 10.83 9.59 0.17
C PHE A 225 11.94 8.85 -0.58
N ARG A 226 12.41 7.70 -0.04
CA ARG A 226 13.55 6.96 -0.58
C ARG A 226 13.21 6.04 -1.75
N LYS A 227 11.96 5.58 -1.87
CA LYS A 227 11.49 4.63 -2.91
C LYS A 227 10.42 5.23 -3.82
N ALA A 228 10.35 6.57 -3.94
CA ALA A 228 9.32 7.27 -4.71
C ALA A 228 9.16 6.77 -6.15
N ALA A 229 10.27 6.58 -6.86
CA ALA A 229 10.27 6.08 -8.24
C ALA A 229 9.70 4.66 -8.32
N GLN A 230 10.11 3.77 -7.42
CA GLN A 230 9.63 2.39 -7.36
C GLN A 230 8.11 2.35 -7.11
N LEU A 231 7.59 3.19 -6.21
CA LEU A 231 6.15 3.27 -5.95
C LEU A 231 5.36 3.73 -7.18
N ARG A 232 5.84 4.74 -7.91
CA ARG A 232 5.22 5.19 -9.17
C ARG A 232 5.28 4.11 -10.26
N LEU A 233 6.36 3.33 -10.31
CA LEU A 233 6.45 2.20 -11.24
C LEU A 233 5.40 1.13 -10.94
N ILE A 234 5.08 0.84 -9.67
CA ILE A 234 3.98 -0.08 -9.33
C ILE A 234 2.67 0.42 -9.94
N GLU A 235 2.34 1.70 -9.73
CA GLU A 235 1.14 2.33 -10.27
C GLU A 235 1.08 2.25 -11.80
N ARG A 236 2.19 2.57 -12.46
CA ARG A 236 2.28 2.53 -13.92
C ARG A 236 2.13 1.11 -14.46
N ARG A 237 2.80 0.11 -13.87
CA ARG A 237 2.71 -1.30 -14.27
C ARG A 237 1.28 -1.84 -14.14
N VAL A 238 0.57 -1.46 -13.08
CA VAL A 238 -0.85 -1.83 -12.91
C VAL A 238 -1.72 -1.15 -13.98
N ALA A 239 -1.49 0.12 -14.27
CA ALA A 239 -2.24 0.87 -15.27
C ALA A 239 -2.02 0.32 -16.70
N GLU A 240 -0.78 -0.02 -17.07
CA GLU A 240 -0.45 -0.65 -18.36
C GLU A 240 -1.09 -2.03 -18.50
N ALA A 241 -0.98 -2.88 -17.46
CA ALA A 241 -1.61 -4.19 -17.47
C ALA A 241 -3.13 -4.13 -17.64
N ALA A 242 -3.79 -3.11 -17.07
CA ALA A 242 -5.23 -2.88 -17.26
C ALA A 242 -5.62 -2.53 -18.71
N ARG A 243 -4.68 -1.99 -19.50
CA ARG A 243 -4.83 -1.69 -20.93
C ARG A 243 -4.27 -2.78 -21.86
N GLY A 244 -3.66 -3.84 -21.30
CA GLY A 244 -2.97 -4.86 -22.08
C GLY A 244 -1.60 -4.42 -22.63
N GLU A 245 -1.01 -3.38 -22.04
CA GLU A 245 0.34 -2.88 -22.36
C GLU A 245 1.38 -3.51 -21.40
N ASP A 246 2.66 -3.55 -21.82
CA ASP A 246 3.78 -4.10 -21.01
C ASP A 246 5.08 -3.30 -21.23
N VAL A 247 4.99 -2.01 -21.59
CA VAL A 247 6.15 -1.19 -21.97
C VAL A 247 7.11 -1.02 -20.80
N VAL A 248 6.60 -0.75 -19.60
CA VAL A 248 7.43 -0.57 -18.40
C VAL A 248 8.15 -1.84 -18.02
N ASP A 249 7.46 -2.98 -18.01
CA ASP A 249 8.09 -4.25 -17.67
C ASP A 249 9.08 -4.71 -18.75
N ALA A 250 8.80 -4.44 -20.04
CA ALA A 250 9.77 -4.66 -21.12
C ALA A 250 11.04 -3.83 -20.91
N LEU A 251 10.90 -2.54 -20.59
CA LEU A 251 12.04 -1.67 -20.26
C LEU A 251 12.83 -2.21 -19.07
N LEU A 252 12.17 -2.55 -17.96
CA LEU A 252 12.84 -3.07 -16.76
C LEU A 252 13.62 -4.36 -17.04
N ARG A 253 13.07 -5.27 -17.86
CA ARG A 253 13.76 -6.50 -18.31
C ARG A 253 14.94 -6.24 -19.24
N MET A 254 14.85 -5.23 -20.09
CA MET A 254 15.97 -4.91 -20.98
C MET A 254 17.11 -4.26 -20.20
N LEU A 255 16.76 -3.37 -19.27
CA LEU A 255 17.74 -2.65 -18.45
C LEU A 255 18.34 -3.51 -17.34
N SER A 256 17.74 -4.64 -16.97
CA SER A 256 18.28 -5.52 -15.92
C SER A 256 19.60 -6.18 -16.26
N ASN A 257 19.94 -6.30 -17.55
CA ASN A 257 21.22 -6.85 -17.99
C ASN A 257 22.37 -5.82 -17.94
N VAL A 258 22.05 -4.55 -17.71
CA VAL A 258 23.05 -3.49 -17.63
C VAL A 258 23.88 -3.66 -16.36
N GLN A 259 25.21 -3.70 -16.52
CA GLN A 259 26.15 -3.82 -15.40
C GLN A 259 26.72 -2.47 -14.94
N GLU A 260 26.62 -1.43 -15.78
CA GLU A 260 27.24 -0.13 -15.53
C GLU A 260 26.25 1.02 -15.71
N ALA A 261 26.26 1.97 -14.76
CA ALA A 261 25.41 3.15 -14.81
C ALA A 261 25.71 4.05 -16.02
N THR A 262 26.92 3.99 -16.58
CA THR A 262 27.33 4.71 -17.80
C THR A 262 26.47 4.34 -19.00
N VAL A 263 26.05 3.07 -19.12
CA VAL A 263 25.17 2.58 -20.18
C VAL A 263 23.77 3.17 -20.01
N LEU A 264 23.22 3.20 -18.79
CA LEU A 264 21.92 3.81 -18.51
C LEU A 264 21.93 5.30 -18.85
N LYS A 265 22.99 6.03 -18.49
CA LYS A 265 23.16 7.44 -18.83
C LYS A 265 23.20 7.66 -20.35
N ARG A 266 23.91 6.82 -21.09
CA ARG A 266 23.96 6.87 -22.57
C ARG A 266 22.59 6.63 -23.19
N LEU A 267 21.86 5.59 -22.74
CA LEU A 267 20.49 5.31 -23.20
C LEU A 267 19.54 6.46 -22.91
N SER A 268 19.65 7.06 -21.72
CA SER A 268 18.86 8.22 -21.31
C SER A 268 19.06 9.40 -22.27
N GLU A 269 20.31 9.75 -22.57
CA GLU A 269 20.64 10.86 -23.48
C GLU A 269 20.15 10.58 -24.92
N LYS A 270 20.33 9.35 -25.42
CA LYS A 270 19.78 8.92 -26.74
C LYS A 270 18.26 9.07 -26.81
N SER A 271 17.58 8.98 -25.67
CA SER A 271 16.12 9.08 -25.56
C SER A 271 15.63 10.51 -25.31
N GLY A 272 16.55 11.49 -25.27
CA GLY A 272 16.25 12.89 -24.96
C GLY A 272 15.95 13.16 -23.49
N ILE A 273 16.40 12.29 -22.58
CA ILE A 273 16.23 12.43 -21.14
C ILE A 273 17.61 12.81 -20.54
N PRO A 274 17.80 14.02 -20.01
CA PRO A 274 19.09 14.40 -19.42
C PRO A 274 19.41 13.58 -18.17
N TRP A 275 20.56 12.89 -18.12
CA TRP A 275 20.83 11.92 -17.05
C TRP A 275 20.89 12.53 -15.65
N ARG A 276 21.29 13.80 -15.56
CA ARG A 276 21.36 14.58 -14.30
C ARG A 276 20.00 14.78 -13.64
N ARG A 277 18.89 14.53 -14.35
CA ARG A 277 17.53 14.70 -13.82
C ARG A 277 17.03 13.50 -13.02
N TRP A 278 17.69 12.35 -13.10
CA TRP A 278 17.24 11.12 -12.46
C TRP A 278 18.36 10.34 -11.75
N SER A 279 19.61 10.44 -12.22
CA SER A 279 20.72 9.70 -11.63
C SER A 279 21.11 10.31 -10.28
N GLN A 280 21.15 9.49 -9.24
CA GLN A 280 21.43 9.90 -7.87
C GLN A 280 22.43 8.97 -7.16
N GLY A 281 22.94 7.94 -7.85
CA GLY A 281 23.77 6.90 -7.26
C GLY A 281 22.95 5.86 -6.49
N GLY A 282 23.50 4.68 -6.30
CA GLY A 282 22.80 3.52 -5.73
C GLY A 282 23.07 2.26 -6.54
N SER A 283 22.22 1.26 -6.43
CA SER A 283 22.36 0.06 -7.24
C SER A 283 21.99 0.34 -8.70
N ILE A 284 22.48 -0.49 -9.64
CA ILE A 284 22.12 -0.37 -11.05
C ILE A 284 20.62 -0.58 -11.27
N ALA A 285 19.99 -1.47 -10.50
CA ALA A 285 18.55 -1.68 -10.54
C ALA A 285 17.77 -0.44 -10.08
N GLU A 286 18.23 0.26 -9.05
CA GLU A 286 17.62 1.52 -8.60
C GLU A 286 17.77 2.64 -9.63
N GLU A 287 18.96 2.75 -10.24
CA GLU A 287 19.21 3.69 -11.34
C GLU A 287 18.31 3.37 -12.57
N ALA A 288 18.18 2.10 -12.95
CA ALA A 288 17.29 1.68 -14.03
C ALA A 288 15.82 2.02 -13.73
N GLY A 289 15.36 1.75 -12.50
CA GLY A 289 14.01 2.15 -12.07
C GLY A 289 13.77 3.66 -12.16
N ARG A 290 14.73 4.47 -11.69
CA ARG A 290 14.65 5.94 -11.79
C ARG A 290 14.66 6.45 -13.23
N LEU A 291 15.43 5.83 -14.12
CA LEU A 291 15.42 6.16 -15.54
C LEU A 291 14.05 5.88 -16.17
N VAL A 292 13.48 4.69 -15.92
CA VAL A 292 12.14 4.33 -16.46
C VAL A 292 11.06 5.25 -15.91
N ASP A 293 11.07 5.53 -14.61
CA ASP A 293 10.17 6.50 -13.97
C ASP A 293 10.28 7.88 -14.62
N ARG A 294 11.51 8.37 -14.84
CA ARG A 294 11.72 9.65 -15.51
C ARG A 294 11.25 9.65 -16.97
N ALA A 295 11.40 8.52 -17.67
CA ALA A 295 10.89 8.36 -19.02
C ALA A 295 9.36 8.44 -19.05
N ILE A 296 8.67 7.90 -18.04
CA ILE A 296 7.21 8.03 -17.90
C ILE A 296 6.82 9.49 -17.66
N GLU A 297 7.47 10.17 -16.71
CA GLU A 297 7.18 11.58 -16.37
C GLU A 297 7.36 12.54 -17.55
N THR A 298 8.20 12.17 -18.52
CA THR A 298 8.52 12.99 -19.70
C THR A 298 7.91 12.47 -20.98
N GLU A 299 7.05 11.45 -20.91
CA GLU A 299 6.41 10.77 -22.05
C GLU A 299 7.41 10.21 -23.07
N ARG A 300 8.59 9.80 -22.60
CA ARG A 300 9.71 9.24 -23.39
C ARG A 300 9.86 7.73 -23.25
N GLN A 301 8.93 7.00 -22.61
CA GLN A 301 9.08 5.55 -22.44
C GLN A 301 9.29 4.80 -23.77
N GLN A 302 8.61 5.22 -24.85
CA GLN A 302 8.76 4.58 -26.16
C GLN A 302 10.12 4.89 -26.80
N ALA A 303 10.61 6.12 -26.68
CA ALA A 303 11.93 6.51 -27.17
C ALA A 303 13.03 5.75 -26.42
N LEU A 304 12.88 5.58 -25.10
CA LEU A 304 13.78 4.77 -24.29
C LEU A 304 13.76 3.30 -24.69
N LEU A 305 12.58 2.76 -24.98
CA LEU A 305 12.44 1.37 -25.42
C LEU A 305 13.18 1.16 -26.75
N TYR A 306 13.00 2.06 -27.72
CA TYR A 306 13.72 1.99 -28.98
C TYR A 306 15.24 2.12 -28.81
N ALA A 307 15.71 3.04 -27.95
CA ALA A 307 17.13 3.18 -27.67
C ALA A 307 17.72 1.91 -27.04
N ALA A 308 17.01 1.29 -26.10
CA ALA A 308 17.43 0.03 -25.48
C ALA A 308 17.41 -1.13 -26.48
N GLN A 309 16.41 -1.20 -27.37
CA GLN A 309 16.32 -2.24 -28.40
C GLN A 309 17.49 -2.18 -29.36
N PHE A 310 17.90 -0.98 -29.78
CA PHE A 310 19.05 -0.83 -30.67
C PHE A 310 20.39 -1.14 -29.98
N GLU A 311 20.50 -0.91 -28.68
CA GLU A 311 21.73 -1.14 -27.92
C GLU A 311 21.94 -2.62 -27.58
N PHE A 312 20.86 -3.38 -27.39
CA PHE A 312 20.89 -4.79 -26.95
C PHE A 312 20.40 -5.79 -28.01
N ALA A 313 20.12 -5.34 -29.23
CA ALA A 313 19.91 -6.20 -30.40
C ALA A 313 21.23 -6.80 -30.89
#